data_AF-A0A539D348-F1
#
_entry.id   AF-A0A539D348-F1
#
_cell.length_a   1.000
_cell.length_b   1.000
_cell.length_c   1.000
_cell.angle_alpha   90.00
_cell.angle_beta   90.00
_cell.angle_gamma   90.00
#
_symmetry.space_group_name_H-M   'P 1'
#
loop_
_entity.id
_entity.type
_entity.pdbx_description
1 polymer ?
#
loop_
_entity_poly.entity_id
_entity_poly.type
_entity_poly.pdbx_seq_one_letter_code
_entity_poly.pdbx_strand_id
1 'polypeptide(L)'
;MAIPADDLVQAFLWKHLVPAGDLLVGGRGRRAGFRRGLELEPGGPVRLVKGGTVKVPLRVPEHPILDKLHLELSDPPEGITLASVERSPGAMTLVLKAGDAAPEPGYADNLIVAVYLDQMVEPGKKKEKGKPKETAAPEVPEVKQKRRVQVGYLPAIPFELTGVAGKQK
;
A
#
# COMPACT_ATOMS: atom_id res chain seq x y z
N MET A 1 -72.05 -26.18 -23.23
CA MET A 1 -71.28 -25.05 -22.67
C MET A 1 -70.45 -25.57 -21.50
N ALA A 2 -69.27 -24.97 -21.33
CA ALA A 2 -68.26 -25.21 -20.29
C ALA A 2 -67.51 -26.56 -20.36
N ILE A 3 -66.18 -26.44 -20.52
CA ILE A 3 -65.19 -27.52 -20.55
C ILE A 3 -64.32 -27.32 -19.30
N PRO A 4 -64.04 -28.37 -18.50
CA PRO A 4 -63.16 -28.25 -17.34
C PRO A 4 -61.72 -27.99 -17.79
N ALA A 5 -61.05 -27.05 -17.14
CA ALA A 5 -59.64 -26.73 -17.36
C ALA A 5 -58.85 -27.08 -16.10
N ASP A 6 -57.79 -27.87 -16.26
CA ASP A 6 -56.83 -28.12 -15.19
C ASP A 6 -55.83 -26.97 -15.10
N ASP A 7 -55.58 -26.51 -13.87
CA ASP A 7 -54.59 -25.49 -13.55
C ASP A 7 -53.21 -26.15 -13.34
N LEU A 8 -52.36 -26.06 -14.36
CA LEU A 8 -50.97 -26.51 -14.31
C LEU A 8 -50.05 -25.29 -14.34
N VAL A 9 -49.52 -24.90 -13.18
CA VAL A 9 -48.43 -23.92 -13.11
C VAL A 9 -47.07 -24.62 -13.13
N GLN A 10 -46.19 -24.16 -14.02
CA GLN A 10 -44.79 -24.55 -14.09
C GLN A 10 -43.91 -23.37 -13.62
N ALA A 11 -43.18 -23.55 -12.51
CA ALA A 11 -42.33 -22.50 -11.95
C ALA A 11 -40.86 -22.64 -12.42
N PHE A 12 -40.45 -21.84 -13.41
CA PHE A 12 -39.04 -21.55 -13.66
C PHE A 12 -38.87 -20.07 -13.97
N LEU A 13 -38.72 -19.24 -12.94
CA LEU A 13 -38.24 -17.88 -13.11
C LEU A 13 -36.72 -17.94 -13.31
N TRP A 14 -36.26 -17.95 -14.56
CA TRP A 14 -34.84 -17.83 -14.87
C TRP A 14 -34.32 -16.43 -14.49
N LYS A 15 -33.42 -16.38 -13.49
CA LYS A 15 -32.61 -15.20 -13.18
C LYS A 15 -31.18 -15.46 -13.61
N HIS A 16 -30.75 -14.85 -14.71
CA HIS A 16 -29.36 -14.78 -15.13
C HIS A 16 -28.74 -13.53 -14.49
N LEU A 17 -27.65 -13.69 -13.73
CA LEU A 17 -26.83 -12.56 -13.28
C LEU A 17 -25.96 -12.12 -14.46
N VAL A 18 -26.16 -10.90 -14.93
CA VAL A 18 -25.32 -10.27 -15.95
C VAL A 18 -24.16 -9.58 -15.25
N PRO A 19 -22.90 -9.70 -15.73
CA PRO A 19 -21.78 -8.94 -15.20
C PRO A 19 -22.10 -7.43 -15.21
N ALA A 20 -21.89 -6.76 -14.08
CA ALA A 20 -21.96 -5.31 -14.04
C ALA A 20 -20.83 -4.73 -14.89
N GLY A 21 -21.14 -3.73 -15.72
CA GLY A 21 -20.18 -3.12 -16.65
C GLY A 21 -19.00 -2.45 -15.95
N ASP A 22 -19.24 -1.81 -14.81
CA ASP A 22 -18.23 -1.09 -14.04
C ASP A 22 -18.35 -1.37 -12.55
N LEU A 23 -17.21 -1.54 -11.87
CA LEU A 23 -17.11 -1.65 -10.43
C LEU A 23 -16.54 -0.35 -9.85
N LEU A 24 -17.39 0.47 -9.23
CA LEU A 24 -16.97 1.70 -8.58
C LEU A 24 -16.65 1.45 -7.10
N VAL A 25 -15.41 1.74 -6.68
CA VAL A 25 -14.98 1.62 -5.29
C VAL A 25 -14.89 3.00 -4.64
N GLY A 26 -15.75 3.23 -3.64
CA GLY A 26 -15.74 4.45 -2.82
C GLY A 26 -14.98 4.26 -1.51
N GLY A 27 -13.74 4.73 -1.42
CA GLY A 27 -12.95 4.67 -0.19
C GLY A 27 -13.33 5.76 0.82
N ARG A 28 -14.14 5.46 1.83
CA ARG A 28 -14.44 6.40 2.93
C ARG A 28 -13.39 6.29 4.04
N GLY A 29 -12.35 7.14 3.98
CA GLY A 29 -11.26 7.15 4.97
C GLY A 29 -10.98 8.54 5.57
N ARG A 30 -11.18 8.70 6.87
CA ARG A 30 -10.89 9.91 7.68
C ARG A 30 -9.38 10.24 7.82
N ARG A 31 -8.51 9.57 7.07
CA ARG A 31 -7.03 9.66 7.12
C ARG A 31 -6.41 10.06 5.77
N ALA A 32 -7.16 10.80 4.96
CA ALA A 32 -6.77 11.15 3.59
C ALA A 32 -5.67 12.22 3.50
N GLY A 33 -5.31 12.90 4.59
CA GLY A 33 -4.38 14.04 4.56
C GLY A 33 -2.99 13.68 4.03
N PHE A 34 -2.37 12.62 4.56
CA PHE A 34 -1.06 12.18 4.09
C PHE A 34 -1.12 11.55 2.69
N ARG A 35 -2.09 10.66 2.44
CA ARG A 35 -2.18 9.89 1.19
C ARG A 35 -2.45 10.74 -0.06
N ARG A 36 -3.03 11.93 0.08
CA ARG A 36 -3.43 12.78 -1.05
C ARG A 36 -2.30 13.60 -1.68
N GLY A 37 -1.13 13.68 -1.05
CA GLY A 37 -0.04 14.51 -1.55
C GLY A 37 1.19 13.76 -2.05
N LEU A 38 1.20 12.41 -2.00
CA LEU A 38 2.32 11.64 -2.53
C LEU A 38 2.12 11.48 -4.03
N GLU A 39 2.99 12.13 -4.79
CA GLU A 39 2.95 12.13 -6.24
C GLU A 39 4.31 11.65 -6.78
N LEU A 40 4.26 10.67 -7.68
CA LEU A 40 5.43 10.25 -8.43
C LEU A 40 5.79 11.36 -9.42
N GLU A 41 7.07 11.71 -9.53
CA GLU A 41 7.46 12.72 -10.51
C GLU A 41 7.07 12.28 -11.93
N PRO A 42 6.35 13.11 -12.70
CA PRO A 42 5.89 12.74 -14.03
C PRO A 42 7.09 12.55 -14.97
N GLY A 43 7.39 11.31 -15.34
CA GLY A 43 8.54 10.98 -16.18
C GLY A 43 8.45 9.68 -16.98
N GLY A 44 7.32 8.97 -16.92
CA GLY A 44 7.16 7.65 -17.54
C GLY A 44 7.67 6.50 -16.65
N PRO A 45 7.73 5.26 -17.18
CA PRO A 45 8.17 4.09 -16.42
C PRO A 45 9.63 4.23 -15.98
N VAL A 46 9.91 3.80 -14.75
CA VAL A 46 11.24 3.78 -14.18
C VAL A 46 12.09 2.74 -14.91
N ARG A 47 13.17 3.19 -15.54
CA ARG A 47 14.09 2.29 -16.26
C ARG A 47 15.09 1.70 -15.28
N LEU A 48 14.94 0.42 -14.98
CA LEU A 48 15.88 -0.36 -14.18
C LEU A 48 16.87 -1.06 -15.09
N VAL A 49 18.10 -1.21 -14.63
CA VAL A 49 19.16 -1.93 -15.35
C VAL A 49 19.52 -3.12 -14.49
N LYS A 50 19.64 -4.30 -15.09
CA LYS A 50 20.06 -5.50 -14.36
C LYS A 50 21.43 -5.28 -13.71
N GLY A 51 21.55 -5.57 -12.41
CA GLY A 51 22.73 -5.27 -11.59
C GLY A 51 22.87 -3.79 -11.17
N GLY A 52 21.96 -2.92 -11.60
CA GLY A 52 22.00 -1.49 -11.40
C GLY A 52 21.08 -0.97 -10.30
N THR A 53 21.22 0.32 -10.03
CA THR A 53 20.43 1.06 -9.05
C THR A 53 19.82 2.30 -9.71
N VAL A 54 18.56 2.61 -9.39
CA VAL A 54 17.84 3.77 -9.93
C VAL A 54 17.24 4.59 -8.79
N LYS A 55 17.18 5.91 -8.97
CA LYS A 55 16.56 6.84 -8.02
C LYS A 55 15.17 7.22 -8.54
N VAL A 56 14.16 7.08 -7.69
CA VAL A 56 12.77 7.42 -8.00
C VAL A 56 12.33 8.53 -7.05
N PRO A 57 12.34 9.79 -7.49
CA PRO A 57 11.88 10.92 -6.70
C PRO A 57 10.35 10.91 -6.58
N LEU A 58 9.88 11.12 -5.37
CA LEU A 58 8.47 11.30 -5.02
C LEU A 58 8.31 12.69 -4.39
N ARG A 59 7.32 13.44 -4.85
CA ARG A 59 6.89 14.66 -4.18
C ARG A 59 6.03 14.26 -3.00
N VAL A 60 6.37 14.76 -1.81
CA VAL A 60 5.64 14.47 -0.59
C VAL A 60 5.41 15.77 0.18
N PRO A 61 4.21 16.04 0.71
CA PRO A 61 3.99 17.24 1.51
C PRO A 61 4.78 17.11 2.81
N GLU A 62 5.37 18.21 3.27
CA GLU A 62 6.07 18.22 4.54
C GLU A 62 5.10 17.85 5.67
N HIS A 63 5.43 16.78 6.39
CA HIS A 63 4.62 16.30 7.51
C HIS A 63 5.52 15.64 8.56
N PRO A 64 5.34 15.92 9.87
CA PRO A 64 6.12 15.30 10.97
C PRO A 64 6.05 13.77 11.07
N ILE A 65 5.22 13.14 10.24
CA ILE A 65 5.05 11.69 10.22
C ILE A 65 6.09 11.04 9.29
N LEU A 66 6.64 11.77 8.31
CA LEU A 66 7.56 11.25 7.30
C LEU A 66 8.78 10.54 7.92
N ASP A 67 9.32 11.07 9.01
CA ASP A 67 10.48 10.50 9.71
C ASP A 67 10.17 9.16 10.39
N LYS A 68 8.89 8.88 10.66
CA LYS A 68 8.40 7.67 11.35
C LYS A 68 7.90 6.61 10.36
N LEU A 69 7.99 6.87 9.06
CA LEU A 69 7.54 5.94 8.02
C LEU A 69 8.61 4.94 7.69
N HIS A 70 8.22 3.68 7.59
CA HIS A 70 9.04 2.59 7.07
C HIS A 70 8.42 2.11 5.78
N LEU A 71 9.23 2.02 4.72
CA LEU A 71 8.78 1.62 3.39
C LEU A 71 9.35 0.26 3.05
N GLU A 72 8.53 -0.60 2.47
CA GLU A 72 8.93 -1.90 1.97
C GLU A 72 8.24 -2.18 0.64
N LEU A 73 8.87 -2.98 -0.21
CA LEU A 73 8.21 -3.51 -1.40
C LEU A 73 7.25 -4.62 -1.00
N SER A 74 6.02 -4.52 -1.49
CA SER A 74 5.01 -5.55 -1.36
C SER A 74 5.04 -6.41 -2.61
N ASP A 75 5.31 -7.70 -2.45
CA ASP A 75 5.39 -8.67 -3.54
C ASP A 75 6.32 -8.23 -4.69
N PRO A 76 7.59 -7.89 -4.40
CA PRO A 76 8.51 -7.50 -5.46
C PRO A 76 8.83 -8.69 -6.37
N PRO A 77 8.97 -8.46 -7.69
CA PRO A 77 9.48 -9.48 -8.60
C PRO A 77 10.91 -9.87 -8.23
N GLU A 78 11.28 -11.11 -8.55
CA GLU A 78 12.55 -11.69 -8.12
C GLU A 78 13.75 -10.80 -8.49
N GLY A 79 14.67 -10.61 -7.55
CA GLY A 79 15.87 -9.80 -7.75
C GLY A 79 15.65 -8.28 -7.69
N ILE A 80 14.43 -7.75 -7.57
CA ILE A 80 14.20 -6.31 -7.35
C ILE A 80 14.04 -6.02 -5.86
N THR A 81 14.82 -5.06 -5.36
CA THR A 81 14.86 -4.71 -3.94
C THR A 81 14.89 -3.20 -3.73
N LEU A 82 14.37 -2.75 -2.58
CA LEU A 82 14.51 -1.36 -2.12
C LEU A 82 15.83 -1.25 -1.35
N ALA A 83 16.81 -0.54 -1.91
CA ALA A 83 18.14 -0.41 -1.32
C ALA A 83 18.15 0.64 -0.20
N SER A 84 17.55 1.81 -0.44
CA SER A 84 17.45 2.86 0.57
C SER A 84 16.30 3.83 0.26
N VAL A 85 15.97 4.63 1.26
CA VAL A 85 14.99 5.72 1.15
C VAL A 85 15.69 6.99 1.64
N GLU A 86 15.97 7.88 0.71
CA GLU A 86 16.51 9.21 1.00
C GLU A 86 15.33 10.16 1.25
N ARG A 87 15.35 10.91 2.36
CA ARG A 87 14.28 11.86 2.71
C ARG A 87 14.85 13.28 2.67
N SER A 88 14.15 14.19 2.01
CA SER A 88 14.46 15.62 1.99
C SER A 88 13.19 16.44 2.27
N PRO A 89 13.33 17.72 2.67
CA PRO A 89 12.17 18.60 2.82
C PRO A 89 11.36 18.65 1.51
N GLY A 90 10.07 18.30 1.58
CA GLY A 90 9.16 18.27 0.44
C GLY A 90 9.36 17.14 -0.59
N ALA A 91 10.35 16.26 -0.41
CA ALA A 91 10.64 15.19 -1.36
C ALA A 91 11.16 13.90 -0.68
N MET A 92 10.91 12.77 -1.32
CA MET A 92 11.37 11.46 -0.87
C MET A 92 11.88 10.68 -2.06
N THR A 93 13.12 10.23 -2.02
CA THR A 93 13.74 9.50 -3.13
C THR A 93 13.90 8.04 -2.75
N LEU A 94 13.22 7.15 -3.47
CA LEU A 94 13.38 5.72 -3.34
C LEU A 94 14.55 5.26 -4.19
N VAL A 95 15.46 4.49 -3.60
CA VAL A 95 16.60 3.91 -4.30
C VAL A 95 16.30 2.44 -4.54
N LEU A 96 15.94 2.10 -5.78
CA LEU A 96 15.61 0.72 -6.18
C LEU A 96 16.84 0.06 -6.79
N LYS A 97 17.07 -1.22 -6.45
CA LYS A 97 18.18 -2.02 -6.96
C LYS A 97 17.64 -3.27 -7.64
N ALA A 98 18.08 -3.49 -8.87
CA ALA A 98 17.88 -4.76 -9.58
C ALA A 98 19.16 -5.58 -9.46
N GLY A 99 19.10 -6.73 -8.77
CA GLY A 99 20.20 -7.67 -8.63
C GLY A 99 20.37 -8.57 -9.86
N ASP A 100 21.28 -9.52 -9.77
CA ASP A 100 21.58 -10.46 -10.88
C ASP A 100 20.45 -11.48 -11.14
N ALA A 101 19.62 -11.72 -10.13
CA ALA A 101 18.40 -12.51 -10.24
C ALA A 101 17.23 -11.73 -10.89
N ALA A 102 17.43 -10.47 -11.30
CA ALA A 102 16.39 -9.69 -11.94
C ALA A 102 15.94 -10.32 -13.28
N PRO A 103 14.66 -10.15 -13.66
CA PRO A 103 14.09 -10.62 -14.92
C PRO A 103 14.88 -10.16 -16.16
N GLU A 104 14.58 -10.79 -17.29
CA GLU A 104 15.21 -10.42 -18.55
C GLU A 104 14.88 -8.97 -18.98
N PRO A 105 15.81 -8.32 -19.70
CA PRO A 105 15.53 -7.03 -20.33
C PRO A 105 14.25 -7.07 -21.18
N GLY A 106 13.37 -6.10 -21.02
CA GLY A 106 12.04 -6.03 -21.65
C GLY A 106 10.90 -6.34 -20.70
N TYR A 107 11.17 -6.85 -19.48
CA TYR A 107 10.14 -7.03 -18.46
C TYR A 107 9.60 -5.69 -17.95
N ALA A 108 8.28 -5.51 -17.96
CA ALA A 108 7.59 -4.31 -17.53
C ALA A 108 6.50 -4.66 -16.51
N ASP A 109 6.46 -3.96 -15.38
CA ASP A 109 5.52 -4.23 -14.30
C ASP A 109 5.39 -3.02 -13.34
N ASN A 110 4.59 -3.14 -12.29
CA ASN A 110 4.31 -2.11 -11.30
C ASN A 110 4.84 -2.50 -9.93
N LEU A 111 5.72 -1.68 -9.35
CA LEU A 111 6.18 -1.86 -7.98
C LEU A 111 5.18 -1.24 -7.00
N ILE A 112 4.73 -2.06 -6.05
CA ILE A 112 3.85 -1.63 -4.96
C ILE A 112 4.70 -1.43 -3.71
N VAL A 113 4.68 -0.22 -3.16
CA VAL A 113 5.41 0.10 -1.93
C VAL A 113 4.41 0.18 -0.76
N ALA A 114 4.56 -0.70 0.23
CA ALA A 114 3.80 -0.66 1.46
C ALA A 114 4.42 0.35 2.43
N VAL A 115 3.55 1.13 3.09
CA VAL A 115 3.92 2.15 4.07
C VAL A 115 3.53 1.66 5.45
N TYR A 116 4.50 1.64 6.35
CA TYR A 116 4.34 1.28 7.74
C TYR A 116 4.69 2.46 8.64
N LEU A 117 4.06 2.53 9.80
CA LEU A 117 4.32 3.55 10.81
C LEU A 117 4.64 2.88 12.13
N ASP A 118 5.73 3.30 12.74
CA ASP A 118 6.11 2.89 14.08
C ASP A 118 5.24 3.63 15.08
N GLN A 119 4.25 2.95 15.63
CA GLN A 119 3.44 3.47 16.73
C GLN A 119 4.13 3.10 18.04
N MET A 120 4.57 4.11 18.78
CA MET A 120 4.79 3.94 20.22
C MET A 120 3.42 3.76 20.86
N VAL A 121 3.12 2.53 21.28
CA VAL A 121 1.94 2.28 22.09
C VAL A 121 2.33 2.63 23.52
N GLU A 122 1.80 3.74 24.04
CA GLU A 122 1.83 3.97 25.48
C GLU A 122 0.91 2.93 26.15
N PRO A 123 1.41 2.12 27.10
CA PRO A 123 0.54 1.24 27.85
C PRO A 123 -0.40 2.09 28.73
N GLY A 124 -1.67 2.14 28.33
CA GLY A 124 -2.77 2.43 29.25
C GLY A 124 -3.38 3.83 29.20
N LYS A 125 -4.36 4.04 28.31
CA LYS A 125 -5.65 4.66 28.70
C LYS A 125 -6.80 3.87 28.11
N LYS A 126 -7.11 2.72 28.75
CA LYS A 126 -8.47 2.17 28.69
C LYS A 126 -9.41 3.28 29.19
N LYS A 127 -10.25 3.84 28.32
CA LYS A 127 -11.46 4.54 28.75
C LYS A 127 -12.50 3.49 29.11
N GLU A 128 -12.37 2.89 30.29
CA GLU A 128 -13.48 2.19 30.94
C GLU A 128 -14.36 3.24 31.60
N LYS A 129 -15.59 3.39 31.09
CA LYS A 129 -16.67 4.09 31.78
C LYS A 129 -17.13 3.20 32.95
N GLY A 130 -16.73 3.54 34.18
CA GLY A 130 -17.40 3.09 35.41
C GLY A 130 -16.47 2.56 36.53
N LYS A 131 -16.04 3.48 37.43
CA LYS A 131 -15.70 3.40 38.89
C LYS A 131 -15.22 2.09 39.56
N PRO A 132 -14.53 2.17 40.73
CA PRO A 132 -13.38 3.00 41.16
C PRO A 132 -12.20 2.15 41.75
N LYS A 133 -11.08 2.83 41.98
CA LYS A 133 -9.78 2.37 42.54
C LYS A 133 -9.85 1.35 43.69
N GLU A 134 -8.92 0.39 43.70
CA GLU A 134 -8.11 0.08 44.89
C GLU A 134 -6.76 -0.57 44.51
N THR A 135 -5.81 -0.36 45.41
CA THR A 135 -4.35 -0.48 45.38
C THR A 135 -3.76 -1.88 45.09
N ALA A 136 -2.67 -1.92 44.30
CA ALA A 136 -1.37 -2.51 44.67
C ALA A 136 -0.44 -2.49 43.44
N ALA A 137 0.76 -1.93 43.59
CA ALA A 137 1.81 -2.00 42.58
C ALA A 137 2.26 -3.46 42.37
N PRO A 138 2.66 -3.82 41.14
CA PRO A 138 4.03 -4.24 40.98
C PRO A 138 4.71 -3.49 39.81
N GLU A 139 5.94 -3.08 40.08
CA GLU A 139 6.90 -2.59 39.10
C GLU A 139 7.17 -3.70 38.07
N VAL A 140 6.76 -3.47 36.82
CA VAL A 140 7.08 -4.33 35.67
C VAL A 140 7.70 -3.43 34.60
N PRO A 141 8.89 -3.74 34.08
CA PRO A 141 9.66 -2.80 33.26
C PRO A 141 8.86 -2.36 32.03
N GLU A 142 8.72 -1.04 31.86
CA GLU A 142 8.04 -0.40 30.73
C GLU A 142 8.77 -0.68 29.41
N VAL A 143 8.54 -1.85 28.82
CA VAL A 143 8.93 -2.09 27.44
C VAL A 143 7.91 -1.35 26.57
N LYS A 144 8.25 -0.12 26.16
CA LYS A 144 7.59 0.63 25.09
C LYS A 144 7.59 -0.24 23.83
N GLN A 145 6.54 -1.03 23.64
CA GLN A 145 6.41 -1.89 22.46
C GLN A 145 6.12 -1.00 21.26
N LYS A 146 7.14 -0.81 20.42
CA LYS A 146 7.00 -0.20 19.10
C LYS A 146 6.21 -1.17 18.25
N ARG A 147 4.91 -0.88 18.02
CA ARG A 147 4.09 -1.67 17.12
C ARG A 147 4.14 -1.05 15.74
N ARG A 148 4.68 -1.79 14.78
CA ARG A 148 4.66 -1.40 13.37
C ARG A 148 3.27 -1.65 12.81
N VAL A 149 2.63 -0.61 12.27
CA VAL A 149 1.27 -0.69 11.71
C VAL A 149 1.34 -0.30 10.23
N GLN A 150 0.82 -1.15 9.34
CA GLN A 150 0.67 -0.79 7.93
C GLN A 150 -0.38 0.32 7.80
N VAL A 151 0.02 1.45 7.24
CA VAL A 151 -0.81 2.65 7.12
C VAL A 151 -1.28 2.91 5.69
N GLY A 152 -0.74 2.20 4.69
CA GLY A 152 -1.22 2.25 3.31
C GLY A 152 -0.19 1.75 2.30
N TYR A 153 -0.41 2.12 1.04
CA TYR A 153 0.49 1.90 -0.08
C TYR A 153 0.82 3.23 -0.74
N LEU A 154 2.00 3.35 -1.33
CA LEU A 154 2.34 4.43 -2.26
C LEU A 154 1.65 4.21 -3.61
N PRO A 155 1.54 5.26 -4.45
CA PRO A 155 1.21 5.07 -5.86
C PRO A 155 2.09 3.98 -6.47
N ALA A 156 1.50 3.16 -7.32
CA ALA A 156 2.23 2.13 -8.03
C ALA A 156 3.30 2.78 -8.91
N ILE A 157 4.53 2.28 -8.83
CA ILE A 157 5.67 2.79 -9.59
C ILE A 157 5.84 1.89 -10.81
N PRO A 158 5.44 2.32 -12.02
CA PRO A 158 5.67 1.53 -13.23
C PRO A 158 7.17 1.46 -13.50
N PHE A 159 7.67 0.29 -13.88
CA PHE A 159 9.06 0.10 -14.23
C PHE A 159 9.24 -0.81 -15.44
N GLU A 160 10.38 -0.65 -16.10
CA GLU A 160 10.82 -1.47 -17.22
C GLU A 160 12.30 -1.85 -17.02
N LEU A 161 12.62 -3.13 -17.16
CA LEU A 161 13.99 -3.60 -17.16
C LEU A 161 14.61 -3.37 -18.54
N THR A 162 15.71 -2.62 -18.55
CA THR A 162 16.46 -2.27 -19.75
C THR A 162 17.82 -2.96 -19.72
N GLY A 163 18.28 -3.44 -20.87
CA GLY A 163 19.60 -4.07 -21.02
C GLY A 163 20.74 -3.05 -21.14
N VAL A 164 20.42 -1.75 -21.11
CA VAL A 164 21.38 -0.65 -21.33
C VAL A 164 21.27 0.32 -20.15
N ALA A 165 22.43 0.68 -19.58
CA ALA A 165 22.53 1.69 -18.53
C ALA A 165 22.12 3.09 -19.05
N GLY A 166 20.81 3.32 -19.13
CA GLY A 166 20.25 4.61 -19.50
C GLY A 166 20.47 5.61 -18.38
N LYS A 167 21.35 6.60 -18.60
CA LYS A 167 21.47 7.78 -17.75
C LYS A 167 20.09 8.43 -17.59
N GLN A 168 19.54 8.41 -16.38
CA GLN A 168 18.52 9.37 -15.99
C GLN A 168 19.16 10.76 -16.02
N LYS A 169 18.55 11.69 -16.73
CA LYS A 169 19.06 13.03 -17.02
C LYS A 169 18.44 14.05 -16.08
#